data_AF-A0A952M7L6-F1
#
_entry.id   AF-A0A952M7L6-F1
#
_cell.length_a   1.000
_cell.length_b   1.000
_cell.length_c   1.000
_cell.angle_alpha   90.00
_cell.angle_beta   90.00
_cell.angle_gamma   90.00
#
_symmetry.space_group_name_H-M   'P 1'
#
loop_
_entity.id
_entity.type
_entity.pdbx_description
1 polymer ?
#
loop_
_entity_poly.entity_id
_entity_poly.type
_entity_poly.pdbx_seq_one_letter_code
_entity_poly.pdbx_strand_id
1 'polypeptide(L)'
;MKSVFIGLCLFIYATAGIAAPQRFTLDQSHTTVAFLIDHIGYAKTLGQFTDVSGSFDFDQDTGQVANITISVNTASVQTHHEGRDKHVRNKDFLNVKKFPKMEFNAASALIDESGKGVVEGELNLLGQVQPLMLDVQLNKADNYPFGHKKLTLGISARGELMRSAYGMDYGVANALVGDAVALIIEIEAIQE
;
A
#
# COMPACT_ATOMS: atom_id res chain seq x y z
N MET A 1 -3.33 22.34 73.24
CA MET A 1 -3.19 21.09 72.48
C MET A 1 -3.19 21.48 71.00
N LYS A 2 -2.11 21.19 70.27
CA LYS A 2 -1.89 21.67 68.90
C LYS A 2 -2.54 20.70 67.91
N SER A 3 -3.57 21.15 67.20
CA SER A 3 -4.27 20.35 66.18
C SER A 3 -3.48 20.41 64.88
N VAL A 4 -2.98 19.26 64.43
CA VAL A 4 -2.28 19.08 63.15
C VAL A 4 -3.34 18.74 62.09
N PHE A 5 -3.47 19.57 61.06
CA PHE A 5 -4.27 19.27 59.88
C PHE A 5 -3.38 18.53 58.86
N ILE A 6 -3.74 17.29 58.54
CA ILE A 6 -3.12 16.51 57.47
C ILE A 6 -3.90 16.81 56.19
N GLY A 7 -3.28 17.59 55.30
CA GLY A 7 -3.82 17.88 53.97
C GLY A 7 -3.66 16.66 53.05
N LEU A 8 -4.77 16.14 52.56
CA LEU A 8 -4.80 15.08 51.55
C LEU A 8 -4.48 15.69 50.17
N CYS A 9 -3.25 15.54 49.69
CA CYS A 9 -2.89 15.87 48.31
C CYS A 9 -3.39 14.77 47.38
N LEU A 10 -4.49 15.04 46.66
CA LEU A 10 -4.94 14.22 45.55
C LEU A 10 -4.01 14.45 44.34
N PHE A 11 -3.14 13.49 44.04
CA PHE A 11 -2.41 13.45 42.78
C PHE A 11 -3.34 12.90 41.70
N ILE A 12 -3.83 13.78 40.82
CA ILE A 12 -4.55 13.37 39.61
C ILE A 12 -3.49 12.95 38.60
N TYR A 13 -3.29 11.64 38.43
CA TYR A 13 -2.53 11.12 37.30
C TYR A 13 -3.39 11.28 36.04
N ALA A 14 -3.05 12.26 35.21
CA ALA A 14 -3.55 12.32 33.84
C ALA A 14 -2.92 11.15 33.08
N THR A 15 -3.68 10.07 32.89
CA THR A 15 -3.32 9.08 31.87
C THR A 15 -3.46 9.78 30.52
N ALA A 16 -2.35 10.02 29.83
CA ALA A 16 -2.41 10.37 28.41
C ALA A 16 -3.19 9.22 27.74
N GLY A 17 -4.40 9.52 27.27
CA GLY A 17 -5.18 8.53 26.54
C GLY A 17 -4.44 8.24 25.24
N ILE A 18 -3.94 7.02 25.09
CA ILE A 18 -3.43 6.54 23.80
C ILE A 18 -4.63 6.62 22.84
N ALA A 19 -4.57 7.48 21.82
CA ALA A 19 -5.62 7.56 20.83
C ALA A 19 -5.73 6.20 20.15
N ALA A 20 -6.95 5.68 20.02
CA ALA A 20 -7.14 4.41 19.32
C ALA A 20 -6.73 4.56 17.84
N PRO A 21 -6.12 3.53 17.22
CA PRO A 21 -5.85 3.52 15.79
C PRO A 21 -7.10 3.92 15.00
N GLN A 22 -6.93 4.79 14.01
CA GLN A 22 -8.02 5.27 13.17
C GLN A 22 -8.03 4.50 11.84
N ARG A 23 -9.22 4.19 11.33
CA ARG A 23 -9.38 3.55 10.02
C ARG A 23 -9.20 4.58 8.91
N PHE A 24 -8.37 4.24 7.93
CA PHE A 24 -8.18 5.00 6.70
C PHE A 24 -8.56 4.13 5.51
N THR A 25 -9.31 4.72 4.57
CA THR A 25 -9.69 4.08 3.30
C THR A 25 -9.03 4.84 2.15
N LEU A 26 -8.50 4.09 1.17
CA LEU A 26 -7.85 4.68 0.00
C LEU A 26 -8.83 5.55 -0.79
N ASP A 27 -8.40 6.76 -1.16
CA ASP A 27 -9.09 7.55 -2.17
C ASP A 27 -8.74 6.99 -3.55
N GLN A 28 -9.73 6.36 -4.18
CA GLN A 28 -9.59 5.77 -5.51
C GLN A 28 -9.10 6.78 -6.57
N SER A 29 -9.46 8.06 -6.43
CA SER A 29 -9.08 9.09 -7.42
C SER A 29 -7.64 9.57 -7.27
N HIS A 30 -7.03 9.32 -6.11
CA HIS A 30 -5.66 9.73 -5.77
C HIS A 30 -4.79 8.52 -5.42
N THR A 31 -5.13 7.35 -5.97
CA THR A 31 -4.40 6.10 -5.79
C THR A 31 -3.85 5.63 -7.13
N THR A 32 -2.55 5.38 -7.18
CA THR A 32 -1.85 4.80 -8.33
C THR A 32 -0.96 3.66 -7.88
N VAL A 33 -1.13 2.49 -8.48
CA VAL A 33 -0.17 1.38 -8.42
C VAL A 33 0.45 1.24 -9.80
N ALA A 34 1.66 1.77 -9.95
CA ALA A 34 2.44 1.72 -11.18
C ALA A 34 3.58 0.69 -11.09
N PHE A 35 4.08 0.29 -12.25
CA PHE A 35 5.18 -0.64 -12.36
C PHE A 35 6.11 -0.32 -13.53
N LEU A 36 7.37 -0.71 -13.40
CA LEU A 36 8.36 -0.69 -14.46
C LEU A 36 8.89 -2.11 -14.69
N ILE A 37 8.91 -2.54 -15.96
CA ILE A 37 9.40 -3.86 -16.36
C ILE A 37 10.27 -3.75 -17.62
N ASP A 38 11.38 -4.49 -17.66
CA ASP A 38 12.29 -4.46 -18.81
C ASP A 38 11.63 -5.02 -20.08
N HIS A 39 11.92 -4.40 -21.24
CA HIS A 39 11.49 -4.86 -22.55
C HIS A 39 12.72 -5.01 -23.45
N ILE A 40 13.08 -6.27 -23.74
CA ILE A 40 14.19 -6.69 -24.60
C ILE A 40 15.52 -5.96 -24.34
N GLY A 41 15.80 -5.52 -23.11
CA GLY A 41 17.04 -4.85 -22.71
C GLY A 41 17.21 -3.41 -23.20
N TYR A 42 16.23 -2.83 -23.90
CA TYR A 42 16.33 -1.44 -24.39
C TYR A 42 15.84 -0.42 -23.37
N ALA A 43 14.63 -0.62 -22.85
CA ALA A 43 13.99 0.32 -21.94
C ALA A 43 12.95 -0.38 -21.08
N LYS A 44 12.63 0.23 -19.94
CA LYS A 44 11.53 -0.21 -19.10
C LYS A 44 10.20 0.28 -19.67
N THR A 45 9.21 -0.61 -19.71
CA THR A 45 7.82 -0.26 -19.96
C THR A 45 7.18 0.18 -18.64
N LEU A 46 6.57 1.38 -18.65
CA LEU A 46 5.73 1.87 -17.56
C LEU A 46 4.28 1.40 -17.77
N GLY A 47 3.71 0.81 -16.73
CA GLY A 47 2.29 0.50 -16.66
C GLY A 47 1.71 0.87 -15.30
N GLN A 48 0.38 0.83 -15.21
CA GLN A 48 -0.34 1.10 -13.97
C GLN A 48 -1.65 0.33 -13.90
N PHE A 49 -2.18 0.19 -12.68
CA PHE A 49 -3.54 -0.23 -12.42
C PHE A 49 -4.36 0.96 -11.94
N THR A 50 -5.52 1.18 -12.56
CA THR A 50 -6.38 2.35 -12.28
C THR A 50 -7.58 2.04 -11.38
N ASP A 51 -7.78 0.78 -10.99
CA ASP A 51 -8.88 0.36 -10.12
C ASP A 51 -8.29 -0.39 -8.92
N VAL A 52 -8.04 0.41 -7.88
CA VAL A 52 -7.39 0.01 -6.63
C VAL A 52 -8.26 0.48 -5.48
N SER A 53 -8.44 -0.40 -4.50
CA SER A 53 -9.17 -0.13 -3.27
C SER A 53 -8.43 -0.72 -2.10
N GLY A 54 -8.69 -0.22 -0.90
CA GLY A 54 -8.09 -0.79 0.29
C GLY A 54 -8.27 0.10 1.50
N SER A 55 -7.80 -0.41 2.62
CA SER A 55 -7.85 0.29 3.90
C SER A 55 -6.88 -0.31 4.91
N PHE A 56 -6.56 0.48 5.93
CA PHE A 56 -5.66 0.11 7.02
C PHE A 56 -6.00 0.94 8.26
N ASP A 57 -5.52 0.49 9.42
CA ASP A 57 -5.59 1.24 10.66
C ASP A 57 -4.27 1.94 10.90
N PHE A 58 -4.29 3.20 11.34
CA PHE A 58 -3.09 3.96 11.67
C PHE A 58 -3.26 4.73 12.97
N ASP A 59 -2.30 4.55 13.87
CA ASP A 59 -2.13 5.35 15.08
C ASP A 59 -1.04 6.39 14.83
N GLN A 60 -1.44 7.66 14.83
CA GLN A 60 -0.54 8.79 14.56
C GLN A 60 0.44 9.07 15.70
N ASP A 61 0.08 8.71 16.94
CA ASP A 61 0.90 8.97 18.11
C ASP A 61 2.04 7.96 18.21
N THR A 62 1.78 6.71 17.82
CA THR A 62 2.76 5.61 17.90
C THR A 62 3.41 5.24 16.57
N GLY A 63 2.85 5.71 15.44
CA GLY A 63 3.27 5.31 14.10
C GLY A 63 2.87 3.87 13.72
N GLN A 64 2.08 3.19 14.57
CA GLN A 64 1.66 1.82 14.34
C GLN A 64 0.62 1.76 13.21
N VAL A 65 0.89 0.94 12.21
CA VAL A 65 -0.06 0.57 11.16
C VAL A 65 -0.52 -0.86 11.38
N ALA A 66 -1.80 -1.17 11.15
CA ALA A 66 -2.35 -2.51 11.26
C ALA A 66 -3.44 -2.79 10.22
N ASN A 67 -3.82 -4.06 10.07
CA ASN A 67 -4.98 -4.49 9.27
C ASN A 67 -4.98 -3.93 7.84
N ILE A 68 -3.82 -4.00 7.17
CA ILE A 68 -3.62 -3.48 5.82
C ILE A 68 -4.20 -4.49 4.83
N THR A 69 -5.16 -4.03 4.02
CA THR A 69 -5.77 -4.82 2.95
C THR A 69 -5.90 -3.97 1.70
N ILE A 70 -5.29 -4.40 0.60
CA ILE A 70 -5.32 -3.73 -0.70
C ILE A 70 -5.83 -4.74 -1.74
N SER A 71 -6.77 -4.30 -2.57
CA SER A 71 -7.33 -5.09 -3.68
C SER A 71 -7.20 -4.29 -4.97
N VAL A 72 -6.62 -4.92 -5.99
CA VAL A 72 -6.48 -4.34 -7.32
C VAL A 72 -7.21 -5.19 -8.34
N ASN A 73 -8.03 -4.55 -9.18
CA ASN A 73 -8.66 -5.19 -10.32
C ASN A 73 -7.63 -5.38 -11.44
N THR A 74 -7.25 -6.62 -11.73
CA THR A 74 -6.17 -6.91 -12.70
C THR A 74 -6.55 -6.50 -14.13
N ALA A 75 -7.84 -6.37 -14.44
CA ALA A 75 -8.30 -5.91 -15.75
C ALA A 75 -8.03 -4.41 -15.98
N SER A 76 -7.81 -3.62 -14.93
CA SER A 76 -7.54 -2.18 -15.02
C SER A 76 -6.10 -1.85 -15.41
N VAL A 77 -5.29 -2.85 -15.79
CA VAL A 77 -3.94 -2.62 -16.28
C VAL A 77 -3.96 -1.72 -17.53
N GLN A 78 -3.09 -0.72 -17.55
CA GLN A 78 -2.92 0.21 -18.66
C GLN A 78 -1.43 0.53 -18.85
N THR A 79 -0.96 0.43 -20.09
CA THR A 79 0.42 0.74 -20.48
C THR A 79 0.46 1.76 -21.63
N HIS A 80 -0.65 2.47 -21.86
CA HIS A 80 -0.85 3.39 -22.99
C HIS A 80 -0.68 2.72 -24.37
N HIS A 81 -0.96 1.42 -24.46
CA HIS A 81 -0.90 0.67 -25.71
C HIS A 81 -1.91 -0.47 -25.69
N GLU A 82 -3.05 -0.27 -26.37
CA GLU A 82 -4.21 -1.18 -26.32
C GLU A 82 -3.85 -2.65 -26.64
N GLY A 83 -3.05 -2.89 -27.67
CA GLY A 83 -2.64 -4.25 -28.05
C GLY A 83 -1.83 -4.98 -26.96
N ARG A 84 -1.01 -4.24 -26.21
CA ARG A 84 -0.21 -4.77 -25.10
C ARG A 84 -1.08 -4.97 -23.88
N ASP A 85 -1.96 -4.03 -23.58
CA ASP A 85 -2.92 -4.15 -22.48
C ASP A 85 -3.84 -5.36 -22.67
N LYS A 86 -4.29 -5.61 -23.92
CA LYS A 86 -5.03 -6.82 -24.26
C LYS A 86 -4.21 -8.09 -24.03
N HIS A 87 -2.91 -8.09 -24.36
CA HIS A 87 -2.05 -9.26 -24.14
C HIS A 87 -1.76 -9.49 -22.66
N VAL A 88 -1.44 -8.44 -21.90
CA VAL A 88 -1.16 -8.51 -20.45
C VAL A 88 -2.38 -9.02 -19.67
N ARG A 89 -3.60 -8.78 -20.14
CA ARG A 89 -4.82 -9.33 -19.52
C ARG A 89 -5.03 -10.83 -19.78
N ASN A 90 -4.34 -11.43 -20.75
CA ASN A 90 -4.55 -12.82 -21.15
C ASN A 90 -3.78 -13.81 -20.26
N LYS A 91 -3.96 -15.10 -20.54
CA LYS A 91 -3.38 -16.23 -19.78
C LYS A 91 -1.84 -16.28 -19.75
N ASP A 92 -1.17 -15.58 -20.65
CA ASP A 92 0.29 -15.48 -20.69
C ASP A 92 0.83 -14.57 -19.57
N PHE A 93 -0.03 -13.71 -19.01
CA PHE A 93 0.29 -12.73 -17.98
C PHE A 93 -0.73 -12.80 -16.83
N LEU A 94 -1.59 -11.78 -16.66
CA LEU A 94 -2.47 -11.64 -15.49
C LEU A 94 -3.69 -12.57 -15.49
N ASN A 95 -4.01 -13.19 -16.63
CA ASN A 95 -5.14 -14.12 -16.77
C ASN A 95 -6.42 -13.62 -16.08
N VAL A 96 -6.82 -12.39 -16.39
CA VAL A 96 -7.82 -11.63 -15.61
C VAL A 96 -9.20 -12.27 -15.58
N LYS A 97 -9.49 -13.15 -16.55
CA LYS A 97 -10.74 -13.94 -16.56
C LYS A 97 -10.81 -14.95 -15.42
N LYS A 98 -9.66 -15.52 -15.02
CA LYS A 98 -9.57 -16.50 -13.93
C LYS A 98 -9.18 -15.82 -12.60
N PHE A 99 -8.34 -14.79 -12.67
CA PHE A 99 -7.83 -14.07 -11.52
C PHE A 99 -8.13 -12.57 -11.66
N PRO A 100 -9.38 -12.15 -11.44
CA PRO A 100 -9.80 -10.76 -11.63
C PRO A 100 -9.23 -9.80 -10.59
N LYS A 101 -8.70 -10.33 -9.48
CA LYS A 101 -8.11 -9.56 -8.40
C LYS A 101 -6.69 -10.02 -8.08
N MET A 102 -5.86 -9.06 -7.71
CA MET A 102 -4.66 -9.30 -6.90
C MET A 102 -4.82 -8.59 -5.57
N GLU A 103 -4.39 -9.23 -4.49
CA GLU A 103 -4.66 -8.78 -3.12
C GLU A 103 -3.37 -8.76 -2.31
N PHE A 104 -3.09 -7.62 -1.66
CA PHE A 104 -1.96 -7.48 -0.75
C PHE A 104 -2.49 -7.32 0.67
N ASN A 105 -1.97 -8.13 1.60
CA ASN A 105 -2.34 -8.08 3.02
C ASN A 105 -1.09 -8.01 3.89
N ALA A 106 -1.13 -7.17 4.93
CA ALA A 106 -0.10 -7.11 5.93
C ALA A 106 -0.72 -6.91 7.32
N ALA A 107 -0.20 -7.64 8.30
CA ALA A 107 -0.73 -7.60 9.67
C ALA A 107 -0.40 -6.26 10.35
N SER A 108 0.84 -5.80 10.19
CA SER A 108 1.34 -4.59 10.85
C SER A 108 2.56 -4.00 10.15
N ALA A 109 2.77 -2.71 10.35
CA ALA A 109 4.02 -2.02 10.05
C ALA A 109 4.24 -0.91 11.07
N LEU A 110 5.46 -0.36 11.10
CA LEU A 110 5.78 0.80 11.94
C LEU A 110 6.32 1.91 11.05
N ILE A 111 5.76 3.11 11.19
CA ILE A 111 6.26 4.34 10.59
C ILE A 111 7.03 5.11 11.67
N ASP A 112 8.29 5.42 11.39
CA ASP A 112 9.13 6.20 12.28
C ASP A 112 8.80 7.70 12.26
N GLU A 113 9.43 8.46 13.15
CA GLU A 113 9.22 9.92 13.27
C GLU A 113 9.61 10.70 11.99
N SER A 114 10.41 10.11 11.10
CA SER A 114 10.75 10.68 9.79
C SER A 114 9.71 10.36 8.71
N GLY A 115 8.67 9.61 9.07
CA GLY A 115 7.62 9.14 8.17
C GLY A 115 8.01 7.88 7.39
N LYS A 116 9.13 7.21 7.70
CA LYS A 116 9.59 6.04 6.95
C LYS A 116 9.20 4.75 7.65
N GLY A 117 8.96 3.71 6.86
CA GLY A 117 8.74 2.37 7.39
C GLY A 117 8.87 1.31 6.32
N VAL A 118 8.81 0.05 6.75
CA VAL A 118 8.75 -1.11 5.86
C VAL A 118 7.48 -1.88 6.17
N VAL A 119 6.70 -2.17 5.14
CA VAL A 119 5.53 -3.03 5.22
C VAL A 119 5.91 -4.39 4.66
N GLU A 120 5.96 -5.39 5.53
CA GLU A 120 6.11 -6.80 5.14
C GLU A 120 4.73 -7.43 5.06
N GLY A 121 4.36 -7.88 3.87
CA GLY A 121 3.06 -8.49 3.64
C GLY A 121 3.12 -9.65 2.65
N GLU A 122 1.95 -10.11 2.27
CA GLU A 122 1.75 -11.18 1.31
C GLU A 122 0.94 -10.65 0.13
N LEU A 123 1.46 -10.85 -1.08
CA LEU A 123 0.74 -10.60 -2.32
C LEU A 123 0.18 -11.92 -2.85
N ASN A 124 -1.14 -11.98 -3.01
CA ASN A 124 -1.83 -12.99 -3.78
C ASN A 124 -1.99 -12.50 -5.23
N LEU A 125 -1.31 -13.13 -6.16
CA LEU A 125 -1.38 -12.85 -7.58
C LEU A 125 -1.41 -14.18 -8.36
N LEU A 126 -2.33 -14.31 -9.32
CA LEU A 126 -2.53 -15.57 -10.07
C LEU A 126 -2.83 -16.79 -9.18
N GLY A 127 -3.36 -16.57 -7.97
CA GLY A 127 -3.63 -17.62 -6.99
C GLY A 127 -2.39 -18.14 -6.26
N GLN A 128 -1.23 -17.51 -6.47
CA GLN A 128 0.01 -17.77 -5.74
C GLN A 128 0.19 -16.68 -4.69
N VAL A 129 0.49 -17.07 -3.46
CA VAL A 129 0.78 -16.15 -2.36
C VAL A 129 2.28 -16.12 -2.15
N GLN A 130 2.88 -14.93 -2.25
CA GLN A 130 4.31 -14.73 -2.02
C GLN A 130 4.53 -13.53 -1.10
N PRO A 131 5.61 -13.52 -0.29
CA PRO A 131 6.00 -12.34 0.45
C PRO A 131 6.31 -11.16 -0.47
N LEU A 132 5.91 -9.96 -0.05
CA LEU A 132 6.27 -8.70 -0.70
C LEU A 132 6.60 -7.67 0.39
N MET A 133 7.77 -7.06 0.25
CA MET A 133 8.19 -5.94 1.10
C MET A 133 7.99 -4.63 0.35
N LEU A 134 7.45 -3.64 1.04
CA LEU A 134 7.28 -2.29 0.53
C LEU A 134 7.99 -1.29 1.46
N ASP A 135 8.92 -0.53 0.92
CA ASP A 135 9.46 0.67 1.57
C ASP A 135 8.42 1.78 1.47
N VAL A 136 8.02 2.35 2.60
CA VAL A 136 6.94 3.34 2.70
C VAL A 136 7.46 4.67 3.23
N GLN A 137 6.96 5.75 2.66
CA GLN A 137 7.10 7.12 3.16
C GLN A 137 5.71 7.73 3.34
N LEU A 138 5.36 8.06 4.59
CA LEU A 138 4.29 9.00 4.92
C LEU A 138 4.79 10.41 4.58
N ASN A 139 4.24 11.00 3.52
CA ASN A 139 4.62 12.32 3.03
C ASN A 139 3.91 13.44 3.80
N LYS A 140 2.66 13.19 4.18
CA LYS A 140 1.81 14.17 4.88
C LYS A 140 0.68 13.47 5.61
N ALA A 141 0.31 14.01 6.78
CA ALA A 141 -0.89 13.65 7.53
C ALA A 141 -1.54 14.94 8.05
N ASP A 142 -2.64 15.38 7.42
CA ASP A 142 -3.33 16.62 7.79
C ASP A 142 -4.77 16.62 7.27
N ASN A 143 -5.60 17.55 7.76
CA ASN A 143 -6.91 17.79 7.17
C ASN A 143 -6.76 18.27 5.72
N TYR A 144 -7.53 17.66 4.82
CA TYR A 144 -7.48 18.04 3.41
C TYR A 144 -7.87 19.52 3.23
N PRO A 145 -7.14 20.30 2.42
CA PRO A 145 -7.31 21.75 2.38
C PRO A 145 -8.64 22.22 1.77
N PHE A 146 -9.32 21.35 1.01
CA PHE A 146 -10.59 21.61 0.36
C PHE A 146 -11.44 20.34 0.28
N GLY A 147 -12.61 20.40 -0.36
CA GLY A 147 -13.47 19.22 -0.54
C GLY A 147 -13.96 18.65 0.80
N HIS A 148 -13.64 17.38 1.07
CA HIS A 148 -14.11 16.64 2.25
C HIS A 148 -13.53 17.14 3.57
N LYS A 149 -12.38 17.84 3.56
CA LYS A 149 -11.72 18.42 4.77
C LYS A 149 -11.43 17.45 5.92
N LYS A 150 -11.50 16.14 5.67
CA LYS A 150 -11.12 15.10 6.61
C LYS A 150 -9.61 14.94 6.69
N LEU A 151 -9.12 14.40 7.80
CA LEU A 151 -7.73 13.97 7.94
C LEU A 151 -7.38 12.98 6.83
N THR A 152 -6.29 13.24 6.13
CA THR A 152 -5.84 12.49 4.97
C THR A 152 -4.35 12.24 5.06
N LEU A 153 -3.95 11.03 4.68
CA LEU A 153 -2.56 10.61 4.59
C LEU A 153 -2.14 10.60 3.12
N GLY A 154 -1.02 11.23 2.79
CA GLY A 154 -0.35 11.07 1.51
C GLY A 154 0.84 10.14 1.67
N ILE A 155 0.89 9.04 0.94
CA ILE A 155 1.85 7.96 1.16
C ILE A 155 2.47 7.54 -0.19
N SER A 156 3.80 7.43 -0.22
CA SER A 156 4.54 6.80 -1.30
C SER A 156 5.05 5.44 -0.86
N ALA A 157 5.02 4.45 -1.75
CA ALA A 157 5.64 3.16 -1.48
C ALA A 157 6.41 2.60 -2.69
N ARG A 158 7.47 1.83 -2.42
CA ARG A 158 8.33 1.20 -3.43
C ARG A 158 8.57 -0.25 -3.07
N GLY A 159 8.74 -1.09 -4.07
CA GLY A 159 9.09 -2.49 -3.88
C GLY A 159 9.42 -3.15 -5.20
N GLU A 160 9.72 -4.44 -5.17
CA GLU A 160 9.98 -5.24 -6.35
C GLU A 160 9.43 -6.65 -6.15
N LEU A 161 8.92 -7.25 -7.21
CA LEU A 161 8.56 -8.66 -7.24
C LEU A 161 9.15 -9.36 -8.46
N MET A 162 9.29 -10.68 -8.38
CA MET A 162 9.60 -11.53 -9.53
C MET A 162 8.29 -12.13 -10.03
N ARG A 163 7.92 -11.84 -11.28
CA ARG A 163 6.63 -12.31 -11.81
C ARG A 163 6.61 -13.82 -12.06
N SER A 164 7.76 -14.44 -12.30
CA SER A 164 7.91 -15.90 -12.40
C SER A 164 7.52 -16.63 -11.11
N ALA A 165 7.66 -16.00 -9.94
CA ALA A 165 7.23 -16.57 -8.66
C ALA A 165 5.71 -16.81 -8.57
N TYR A 166 4.94 -16.20 -9.48
CA TYR A 166 3.50 -16.36 -9.61
C TYR A 166 3.10 -17.18 -10.85
N GLY A 167 4.06 -17.79 -11.55
CA GLY A 167 3.86 -18.54 -12.80
C GLY A 167 3.66 -17.67 -14.04
N MET A 168 4.06 -16.40 -13.98
CA MET A 168 3.94 -15.45 -15.09
C MET A 168 5.20 -15.48 -15.98
N ASP A 169 5.45 -16.58 -16.67
CA ASP A 169 6.77 -16.87 -17.29
C ASP A 169 6.95 -16.38 -18.74
N TYR A 170 5.90 -15.82 -19.37
CA TYR A 170 5.96 -15.41 -20.78
C TYR A 170 7.12 -14.44 -21.04
N GLY A 171 8.04 -14.79 -21.94
CA GLY A 171 9.15 -13.90 -22.31
C GLY A 171 10.32 -13.83 -21.32
N VAL A 172 10.27 -14.55 -20.19
CA VAL A 172 11.35 -14.55 -19.18
C VAL A 172 12.58 -15.30 -19.71
N ALA A 173 12.40 -16.56 -20.12
CA ALA A 173 13.52 -17.46 -20.49
C ALA A 173 14.33 -17.00 -21.72
N ASN A 174 13.75 -16.18 -22.58
CA ASN A 174 14.40 -15.61 -23.77
C ASN A 174 14.66 -14.10 -23.65
N ALA A 175 14.53 -13.54 -22.44
CA ALA A 175 14.78 -12.14 -22.12
C ALA A 175 13.99 -11.14 -22.99
N LEU A 176 12.79 -11.53 -23.46
CA LEU A 176 11.91 -10.61 -24.18
C LEU A 176 11.20 -9.64 -23.23
N VAL A 177 10.87 -10.11 -22.02
CA VAL A 177 10.22 -9.31 -20.98
C VAL A 177 10.86 -9.67 -19.65
N GLY A 178 11.32 -8.67 -18.90
CA GLY A 178 12.03 -8.87 -17.62
C GLY A 178 11.22 -9.69 -16.61
N ASP A 179 11.92 -10.31 -15.65
CA ASP A 179 11.26 -11.04 -14.54
C ASP A 179 10.97 -10.11 -13.35
N ALA A 180 11.94 -9.25 -13.01
CA ALA A 180 11.79 -8.25 -11.97
C ALA A 180 10.82 -7.14 -12.41
N VAL A 181 9.83 -6.88 -11.56
CA VAL A 181 8.82 -5.84 -11.71
C VAL A 181 8.97 -4.86 -10.55
N ALA A 182 9.52 -3.68 -10.85
CA ALA A 182 9.65 -2.62 -9.87
C ALA A 182 8.29 -1.92 -9.69
N LEU A 183 7.88 -1.71 -8.45
CA LEU A 183 6.61 -1.09 -8.06
C LEU A 183 6.82 0.38 -7.67
N ILE A 184 5.92 1.24 -8.13
CA ILE A 184 5.85 2.66 -7.80
C ILE A 184 4.43 2.95 -7.36
N ILE A 185 4.22 3.18 -6.08
CA ILE A 185 2.89 3.33 -5.48
C ILE A 185 2.79 4.73 -4.88
N GLU A 186 1.70 5.41 -5.20
CA GLU A 186 1.36 6.74 -4.68
C GLU A 186 -0.12 6.72 -4.30
N ILE A 187 -0.44 7.01 -3.03
CA ILE A 187 -1.82 6.95 -2.53
C ILE A 187 -2.15 8.15 -1.65
N GLU A 188 -3.42 8.55 -1.68
CA GLU A 188 -4.05 9.26 -0.57
C GLU A 188 -5.04 8.32 0.15
N ALA A 189 -5.09 8.40 1.47
CA ALA A 189 -6.02 7.64 2.30
C ALA A 189 -6.76 8.58 3.26
N ILE A 190 -8.09 8.50 3.27
CA ILE A 190 -8.97 9.40 4.00
C ILE A 190 -9.44 8.70 5.27
N GLN A 191 -9.39 9.41 6.41
CA GLN A 191 -9.94 8.91 7.67
C GLN A 191 -11.46 8.69 7.51
N GLU A 192 -11.94 7.55 7.99
CA GLU A 192 -13.38 7.23 7.99
C GLU A 192 -14.20 8.18 8.86
#